data_AF-A0A938LN07-F1
#
_entry.id   AF-A0A938LN07-F1
#
_cell.length_a   1.000
_cell.length_b   1.000
_cell.length_c   1.000
_cell.angle_alpha   90.00
_cell.angle_beta   90.00
_cell.angle_gamma   90.00
#
_symmetry.space_group_name_H-M   'P 1'
#
loop_
_entity.id
_entity.type
_entity.pdbx_description
1 polymer ?
#
loop_
_entity_poly.entity_id
_entity_poly.type
_entity_poly.pdbx_seq_one_letter_code
_entity_poly.pdbx_strand_id
1 'polypeptide(L)'
;MDAKDTWHWLLRESGFHESPEYVSVDSGEVRAQDRHFLEWGRNKIKAEGVLFQRIPVNDSSYPLAYFRQMQDENPVIIAEAHRLAWNMGRAPLLFLVTSGKILVYSTYDRPRRQKGSDFPDDKAGLILDDKAGLVDTIDLVTNVERARQTIHKYRREELLSGHFWEREDARKRFNPIKRVERSLLENLSAIRHLLVAEEKLDPEIVHALLGRAIFIQYLQDRTDSRGYCAFPPDYFDRFVAGARSFPDVLSSSFALFTGVLCPCHREIRYDFEALRDAKGAEKAVETPDQPA
;
A
#
# COMPACT_ATOMS: atom_id res chain seq x y z
N MET A 1 -17.43 24.71 -10.84
CA MET A 1 -17.24 23.39 -11.46
C MET A 1 -17.08 22.40 -10.35
N ASP A 2 -18.02 21.47 -10.20
CA ASP A 2 -17.95 20.48 -9.12
C ASP A 2 -17.01 19.31 -9.49
N ALA A 3 -16.80 18.38 -8.57
CA ALA A 3 -15.93 17.22 -8.81
C ALA A 3 -16.49 16.26 -9.88
N LYS A 4 -17.82 16.22 -10.07
CA LYS A 4 -18.47 15.37 -11.06
C LYS A 4 -18.32 15.94 -12.48
N ASP A 5 -18.47 17.25 -12.64
CA ASP A 5 -18.17 17.99 -13.86
C ASP A 5 -16.69 17.79 -14.25
N THR A 6 -15.80 17.85 -13.25
CA THR A 6 -14.35 17.61 -13.42
C THR A 6 -14.07 16.20 -13.91
N TRP A 7 -14.77 15.21 -13.35
CA TRP A 7 -14.68 13.83 -13.79
C TRP A 7 -15.15 13.65 -15.23
N HIS A 8 -16.32 14.21 -15.58
CA HIS A 8 -16.85 14.13 -16.95
C HIS A 8 -15.92 14.83 -17.96
N TRP A 9 -15.37 16.00 -17.60
CA TRP A 9 -14.37 16.69 -18.41
C TRP A 9 -13.13 15.81 -18.63
N LEU A 10 -12.60 15.21 -17.56
CA LEU A 10 -11.45 14.30 -17.63
C LEU A 10 -11.72 13.17 -18.62
N LEU A 11 -12.81 12.43 -18.44
CA LEU A 11 -13.13 11.28 -19.30
C LEU A 11 -13.35 11.66 -20.75
N ARG A 12 -13.93 12.83 -21.02
CA ARG A 12 -14.16 13.31 -22.38
C ARG A 12 -12.85 13.70 -23.07
N GLU A 13 -12.03 14.54 -22.42
CA GLU A 13 -10.80 15.06 -23.01
C GLU A 13 -9.71 14.00 -23.14
N SER A 14 -9.69 13.00 -22.25
CA SER A 14 -8.77 11.86 -22.35
C SER A 14 -9.25 10.76 -23.32
N GLY A 15 -10.49 10.83 -23.81
CA GLY A 15 -11.07 9.81 -24.69
C GLY A 15 -11.53 8.53 -23.99
N PHE A 16 -11.81 8.57 -22.68
CA PHE A 16 -12.27 7.42 -21.89
C PHE A 16 -13.79 7.27 -21.82
N HIS A 17 -14.56 8.35 -22.04
CA HIS A 17 -16.02 8.38 -21.80
C HIS A 17 -16.80 7.25 -22.48
N GLU A 18 -16.39 6.87 -23.69
CA GLU A 18 -17.03 5.80 -24.48
C GLU A 18 -16.06 4.63 -24.75
N SER A 19 -14.94 4.58 -24.03
CA SER A 19 -13.93 3.55 -24.25
C SER A 19 -14.33 2.24 -23.58
N PRO A 20 -14.24 1.09 -24.27
CA PRO A 20 -14.49 -0.21 -23.65
C PRO A 20 -13.44 -0.56 -22.58
N GLU A 21 -12.26 0.05 -22.60
CA GLU A 21 -11.15 -0.17 -21.67
C GLU A 21 -11.35 0.52 -20.32
N TYR A 22 -12.14 1.59 -20.27
CA TYR A 22 -12.50 2.26 -19.03
C TYR A 22 -13.76 1.62 -18.45
N VAL A 23 -13.67 1.15 -17.21
CA VAL A 23 -14.80 0.52 -16.52
C VAL A 23 -15.09 1.31 -15.25
N SER A 24 -16.32 1.81 -15.14
CA SER A 24 -16.84 2.44 -13.93
C SER A 24 -17.46 1.41 -12.99
N VAL A 25 -17.43 1.68 -11.69
CA VAL A 25 -18.11 0.87 -10.67
C VAL A 25 -19.63 0.78 -10.91
N ASP A 26 -20.22 1.79 -11.54
CA ASP A 26 -21.66 1.84 -11.85
C ASP A 26 -22.02 1.16 -13.18
N SER A 27 -21.03 0.65 -13.91
CA SER A 27 -21.28 -0.04 -15.18
C SER A 27 -21.96 -1.40 -14.96
N GLY A 28 -23.06 -1.66 -15.67
CA GLY A 28 -23.82 -2.91 -15.53
C GLY A 28 -23.14 -4.14 -16.14
N GLU A 29 -22.32 -3.95 -17.18
CA GLU A 29 -21.59 -5.02 -17.85
C GLU A 29 -20.09 -4.92 -17.58
N VAL A 30 -19.61 -5.71 -16.62
CA VAL A 30 -18.18 -5.83 -16.30
C VAL A 30 -17.68 -7.22 -16.67
N ARG A 31 -16.63 -7.26 -17.49
CA ARG A 31 -15.93 -8.51 -17.87
C ARG A 31 -15.47 -9.27 -16.63
N ALA A 32 -15.54 -10.59 -16.66
CA ALA A 32 -15.15 -11.42 -15.52
C ALA A 32 -13.70 -11.16 -15.07
N GLN A 33 -12.79 -10.92 -16.01
CA GLN A 33 -11.38 -10.62 -15.74
C GLN A 33 -11.16 -9.24 -15.12
N ASP A 34 -12.00 -8.25 -15.47
CA ASP A 34 -11.89 -6.87 -14.97
C ASP A 34 -12.50 -6.74 -13.57
N ARG A 35 -13.53 -7.55 -13.28
CA ARG A 35 -14.34 -7.47 -12.05
C ARG A 35 -13.50 -7.49 -10.79
N HIS A 36 -12.56 -8.43 -10.69
CA HIS A 36 -11.72 -8.56 -9.51
C HIS A 36 -10.87 -7.30 -9.25
N PHE A 37 -10.28 -6.73 -10.30
CA PHE A 37 -9.48 -5.51 -10.20
C PHE A 37 -10.33 -4.28 -9.89
N LEU A 38 -11.55 -4.21 -10.44
CA LEU A 38 -12.51 -3.15 -10.15
C LEU A 38 -12.96 -3.19 -8.68
N GLU A 39 -13.32 -4.37 -8.17
CA GLU A 39 -13.70 -4.58 -6.77
C GLU A 39 -12.55 -4.24 -5.82
N TRP A 40 -11.32 -4.64 -6.15
CA TRP A 40 -10.15 -4.27 -5.37
C TRP A 40 -9.89 -2.76 -5.37
N GLY A 41 -9.92 -2.11 -6.53
CA GLY A 41 -9.79 -0.66 -6.64
C GLY A 41 -10.85 0.06 -5.80
N ARG A 42 -12.12 -0.38 -5.89
CA ARG A 42 -13.23 0.15 -5.10
C ARG A 42 -13.04 -0.06 -3.61
N ASN A 43 -12.74 -1.29 -3.18
CA ASN A 43 -12.72 -1.63 -1.76
C ASN A 43 -11.50 -1.05 -1.04
N LYS A 44 -10.32 -1.14 -1.68
CA LYS A 44 -9.03 -0.78 -1.07
C LYS A 44 -8.65 0.69 -1.32
N ILE A 45 -8.86 1.22 -2.52
CA ILE A 45 -8.42 2.57 -2.89
C ILE A 45 -9.61 3.55 -2.94
N LYS A 46 -10.86 3.06 -2.91
CA LYS A 46 -12.07 3.87 -3.18
C LYS A 46 -12.08 4.44 -4.60
N ALA A 47 -11.52 3.68 -5.56
CA ALA A 47 -11.61 4.03 -6.97
C ALA A 47 -13.03 3.80 -7.49
N GLU A 48 -13.53 4.75 -8.28
CA GLU A 48 -14.83 4.70 -8.97
C GLU A 48 -14.69 4.30 -10.43
N GLY A 49 -13.48 4.35 -10.98
CA GLY A 49 -13.18 3.87 -12.32
C GLY A 49 -11.78 3.27 -12.42
N VAL A 50 -11.62 2.35 -13.37
CA VAL A 50 -10.34 1.71 -13.70
C VAL A 50 -10.19 1.68 -15.22
N LEU A 51 -9.03 2.13 -15.71
CA LEU A 51 -8.64 1.93 -17.11
C LEU A 51 -7.84 0.65 -17.23
N PHE A 52 -8.18 -0.21 -18.19
CA PHE A 52 -7.51 -1.49 -18.42
C PHE A 52 -6.75 -1.53 -19.75
N GLN A 53 -5.54 -2.07 -19.73
CA GLN A 53 -4.92 -2.63 -20.92
C GLN A 53 -5.40 -4.07 -21.10
N ARG A 54 -5.97 -4.37 -22.26
CA ARG A 54 -6.45 -5.72 -22.60
C ARG A 54 -5.50 -6.34 -23.61
N ILE A 55 -5.10 -7.58 -23.35
CA ILE A 55 -4.27 -8.37 -24.26
C ILE A 55 -5.19 -9.38 -24.95
N PRO A 56 -5.51 -9.22 -26.26
CA PRO A 56 -6.46 -10.09 -26.94
C PRO A 56 -6.02 -11.55 -26.99
N VAL A 57 -4.71 -11.81 -26.98
CA VAL A 57 -4.13 -13.15 -27.19
C VAL A 57 -4.49 -14.13 -26.08
N ASN A 58 -4.52 -13.67 -24.83
CA ASN A 58 -4.76 -14.52 -23.65
C ASN A 58 -5.95 -14.05 -22.81
N ASP A 59 -6.76 -13.17 -23.38
CA ASP A 59 -7.92 -12.54 -22.75
C ASP A 59 -7.64 -11.88 -21.38
N SER A 60 -6.39 -11.47 -21.15
CA SER A 60 -5.96 -10.89 -19.88
C SER A 60 -6.16 -9.38 -19.84
N SER A 61 -6.46 -8.88 -18.64
CA SER A 61 -6.61 -7.45 -18.37
C SER A 61 -5.63 -7.01 -17.29
N TYR A 62 -5.02 -5.85 -17.50
CA TYR A 62 -4.10 -5.21 -16.57
C TYR A 62 -4.56 -3.79 -16.29
N PRO A 63 -4.74 -3.38 -15.03
CA PRO A 63 -5.14 -2.02 -14.74
C PRO A 63 -3.98 -1.05 -15.04
N LEU A 64 -4.26 0.02 -15.78
CA LEU A 64 -3.32 1.09 -16.12
C LEU A 64 -3.49 2.32 -15.24
N ALA A 65 -4.73 2.66 -14.88
CA ALA A 65 -5.02 3.81 -14.05
C ALA A 65 -6.22 3.58 -13.14
N TYR A 66 -6.10 4.02 -11.89
CA TYR A 66 -7.23 4.18 -10.97
C TYR A 66 -7.76 5.61 -11.03
N PHE A 67 -9.07 5.76 -10.97
CA PHE A 67 -9.73 7.06 -10.88
C PHE A 67 -10.56 7.08 -9.60
N ARG A 68 -10.37 8.10 -8.77
CA ARG A 68 -11.09 8.27 -7.50
C ARG A 68 -11.60 9.70 -7.39
N GLN A 69 -12.89 9.88 -7.13
CA GLN A 69 -13.45 11.18 -6.85
C GLN A 69 -13.23 11.52 -5.37
N MET A 70 -12.97 12.79 -5.10
CA MET A 70 -12.76 13.31 -3.75
C MET A 70 -13.45 14.67 -3.62
N GLN A 71 -14.09 14.91 -2.48
CA GLN A 71 -14.73 16.18 -2.19
C GLN A 71 -13.74 17.19 -1.59
N ASP A 72 -12.79 16.71 -0.77
CA ASP A 72 -11.82 17.54 -0.07
C ASP A 72 -10.41 17.36 -0.64
N GLU A 73 -9.70 18.48 -0.85
CA GLU A 73 -8.25 18.50 -1.17
C GLU A 73 -7.38 18.31 0.10
N ASN A 74 -7.86 17.54 1.10
CA ASN A 74 -7.13 17.33 2.35
C ASN A 74 -5.82 16.55 2.07
N PRO A 75 -4.64 17.12 2.36
CA PRO A 75 -3.35 16.47 2.10
C PRO A 75 -3.22 15.08 2.72
N VAL A 76 -3.79 14.86 3.91
CA VAL A 76 -3.73 13.56 4.61
C VAL A 76 -4.49 12.49 3.83
N ILE A 77 -5.68 12.83 3.31
CA ILE A 77 -6.50 11.89 2.53
C ILE A 77 -5.85 11.61 1.17
N ILE A 78 -5.27 12.63 0.56
CA ILE A 78 -4.54 12.51 -0.72
C ILE A 78 -3.32 11.58 -0.56
N ALA A 79 -2.50 11.82 0.46
CA ALA A 79 -1.31 11.01 0.72
C ALA A 79 -1.68 9.56 1.07
N GLU A 80 -2.77 9.35 1.82
CA GLU A 80 -3.27 8.02 2.11
C GLU A 80 -3.82 7.31 0.87
N ALA A 81 -4.54 8.02 -0.02
CA ALA A 81 -5.01 7.46 -1.28
C ALA A 81 -3.82 7.02 -2.17
N HIS A 82 -2.77 7.83 -2.23
CA HIS A 82 -1.52 7.47 -2.93
C HIS A 82 -0.84 6.26 -2.29
N ARG A 83 -0.72 6.21 -0.96
CA ARG A 83 -0.14 5.07 -0.24
C ARG A 83 -0.88 3.77 -0.52
N LEU A 84 -2.21 3.80 -0.50
CA LEU A 84 -3.05 2.64 -0.79
C LEU A 84 -2.84 2.16 -2.23
N ALA A 85 -2.74 3.08 -3.19
CA ALA A 85 -2.47 2.73 -4.59
C ALA A 85 -1.06 2.16 -4.80
N TRP A 86 -0.03 2.76 -4.18
CA TRP A 86 1.34 2.23 -4.18
C TRP A 86 1.39 0.82 -3.58
N ASN A 87 0.79 0.61 -2.41
CA ASN A 87 0.73 -0.69 -1.75
C ASN A 87 0.04 -1.76 -2.61
N MET A 88 -0.93 -1.36 -3.42
CA MET A 88 -1.63 -2.31 -4.29
C MET A 88 -0.75 -2.78 -5.46
N GLY A 89 0.19 -1.95 -5.92
CA GLY A 89 1.22 -2.31 -6.91
C GLY A 89 0.72 -2.62 -8.33
N ARG A 90 -0.59 -2.55 -8.58
CA ARG A 90 -1.21 -3.01 -9.83
C ARG A 90 -1.16 -1.98 -10.96
N ALA A 91 -1.84 -0.86 -10.79
CA ALA A 91 -1.90 0.19 -11.81
C ALA A 91 -0.81 1.25 -11.60
N PRO A 92 -0.05 1.64 -12.63
CA PRO A 92 0.99 2.67 -12.53
C PRO A 92 0.46 4.07 -12.22
N LEU A 93 -0.76 4.41 -12.65
CA LEU A 93 -1.34 5.74 -12.49
C LEU A 93 -2.49 5.76 -11.47
N LEU A 94 -2.59 6.88 -10.74
CA LEU A 94 -3.73 7.23 -9.91
C LEU A 94 -4.17 8.66 -10.22
N PHE A 95 -5.43 8.81 -10.63
CA PHE A 95 -6.10 10.10 -10.83
C PHE A 95 -7.01 10.37 -9.63
N LEU A 96 -6.70 11.43 -8.89
CA LEU A 96 -7.57 11.97 -7.85
C LEU A 96 -8.31 13.18 -8.42
N VAL A 97 -9.63 13.08 -8.49
CA VAL A 97 -10.49 14.08 -9.11
C VAL A 97 -11.22 14.85 -8.02
N THR A 98 -10.97 16.15 -7.96
CA THR A 98 -11.53 17.07 -6.98
C THR A 98 -12.32 18.17 -7.70
N SER A 99 -12.96 19.08 -6.96
CA SER A 99 -13.72 20.19 -7.57
C SER A 99 -12.80 21.16 -8.33
N GLY A 100 -12.74 21.02 -9.65
CA GLY A 100 -11.96 21.89 -10.54
C GLY A 100 -10.48 21.54 -10.68
N LYS A 101 -9.99 20.48 -10.02
CA LYS A 101 -8.61 20.01 -10.16
C LYS A 101 -8.51 18.49 -10.25
N ILE A 102 -7.51 18.03 -11.00
CA ILE A 102 -7.14 16.62 -11.12
C ILE A 102 -5.67 16.47 -10.74
N LEU A 103 -5.39 15.60 -9.76
CA LEU A 103 -4.03 15.26 -9.34
C LEU A 103 -3.66 13.91 -9.93
N VAL A 104 -2.54 13.86 -10.63
CA VAL A 104 -2.03 12.64 -11.27
C VAL A 104 -0.82 12.14 -10.51
N TYR A 105 -0.90 10.93 -9.97
CA TYR A 105 0.16 10.29 -9.19
C TYR A 105 0.77 9.09 -9.92
N SER A 106 2.08 8.93 -9.71
CA SER A 106 2.80 7.69 -9.95
C SER A 106 2.67 6.78 -8.74
N THR A 107 2.14 5.59 -8.94
CA THR A 107 2.08 4.54 -7.90
C THR A 107 3.38 3.75 -7.80
N TYR A 108 4.43 4.14 -8.53
CA TYR A 108 5.76 3.54 -8.42
C TYR A 108 6.60 4.28 -7.38
N ASP A 109 6.38 5.58 -7.21
CA ASP A 109 7.12 6.35 -6.21
C ASP A 109 6.60 6.02 -4.80
N ARG A 110 7.50 5.58 -3.92
CA ARG A 110 7.19 5.24 -2.53
C ARG A 110 6.68 6.46 -1.75
N PRO A 111 5.57 6.34 -0.99
CA PRO A 111 5.11 7.36 -0.06
C PRO A 111 6.20 7.75 0.94
N ARG A 112 6.32 9.03 1.26
CA ARG A 112 7.36 9.55 2.16
C ARG A 112 6.72 10.19 3.39
N ARG A 113 7.43 10.14 4.52
CA ARG A 113 7.08 10.95 5.68
C ARG A 113 7.29 12.43 5.35
N GLN A 114 6.41 13.30 5.84
CA GLN A 114 6.59 14.74 5.68
C GLN A 114 7.85 15.19 6.44
N LYS A 115 8.69 16.02 5.80
CA LYS A 115 9.89 16.59 6.44
C LYS A 115 9.49 17.47 7.62
N GLY A 116 10.10 17.24 8.79
CA GLY A 116 9.81 17.96 10.04
C GLY A 116 8.85 17.24 11.00
N SER A 117 8.45 16.00 10.69
CA SER A 117 7.76 15.13 11.65
C SER A 117 8.78 14.36 12.50
N ASP A 118 9.46 15.07 13.41
CA ASP A 118 10.31 14.48 14.46
C ASP A 118 9.47 13.89 15.60
N PHE A 119 8.49 13.03 15.28
CA PHE A 119 7.81 12.25 16.29
C PHE A 119 8.55 10.92 16.47
N PRO A 120 9.02 10.61 17.70
CA PRO A 120 9.48 9.28 18.06
C PRO A 120 8.37 8.26 17.79
N ASP A 121 8.75 7.00 17.64
CA ASP A 121 7.85 5.90 17.30
C ASP A 121 6.80 5.62 18.39
N ASP A 122 5.71 6.38 18.43
CA ASP A 122 4.57 6.08 19.30
C ASP A 122 3.25 6.69 18.80
N LYS A 123 2.54 5.90 17.98
CA LYS A 123 1.06 5.92 17.81
C LYS A 123 0.35 7.22 17.38
N ALA A 124 1.05 8.32 17.10
CA ALA A 124 0.48 9.49 16.41
C ALA A 124 0.64 9.32 14.89
N GLY A 125 -0.47 9.43 14.15
CA GLY A 125 -0.60 9.04 12.75
C GLY A 125 0.59 9.44 11.86
N LEU A 126 1.07 8.49 11.07
CA LEU A 126 2.13 8.67 10.08
C LEU A 126 1.71 9.80 9.11
N ILE A 127 2.22 11.02 9.31
CA ILE A 127 1.92 12.14 8.41
C ILE A 127 2.74 11.96 7.13
N LEU A 128 2.05 11.68 6.05
CA LEU A 128 2.64 11.42 4.75
C LEU A 128 2.68 12.71 3.93
N ASP A 129 3.73 12.83 3.11
CA ASP A 129 3.90 13.88 2.13
C ASP A 129 2.92 13.67 0.96
N ASP A 130 1.95 14.56 0.82
CA ASP A 130 0.96 14.53 -0.27
C ASP A 130 1.59 14.82 -1.63
N LYS A 131 2.81 15.37 -1.70
CA LYS A 131 3.52 15.58 -2.96
C LYS A 131 4.38 14.38 -3.37
N ALA A 132 4.53 13.38 -2.50
CA ALA A 132 5.25 12.16 -2.85
C ALA A 132 4.56 11.45 -4.02
N GLY A 133 5.28 11.24 -5.12
CA GLY A 133 4.75 10.59 -6.32
C GLY A 133 3.81 11.44 -7.17
N LEU A 134 3.54 12.70 -6.81
CA LEU A 134 2.77 13.61 -7.65
C LEU A 134 3.53 13.89 -8.97
N VAL A 135 2.87 13.64 -10.09
CA VAL A 135 3.40 13.83 -11.45
C VAL A 135 2.92 15.15 -12.02
N ASP A 136 1.61 15.35 -12.07
CA ASP A 136 0.98 16.54 -12.64
C ASP A 136 -0.21 17.00 -11.79
N THR A 137 -0.46 18.31 -11.82
CA THR A 137 -1.69 18.94 -11.31
C THR A 137 -2.36 19.66 -12.45
N ILE A 138 -3.59 19.27 -12.75
CA ILE A 138 -4.41 19.81 -13.83
C ILE A 138 -5.47 20.70 -13.18
N ASP A 139 -5.34 22.00 -13.35
CA ASP A 139 -6.24 23.01 -12.76
C ASP A 139 -7.17 23.59 -13.84
N LEU A 140 -8.46 23.26 -13.74
CA LEU A 140 -9.50 23.69 -14.66
C LEU A 140 -10.09 25.05 -14.32
N VAL A 141 -9.84 25.56 -13.11
CA VAL A 141 -10.34 26.86 -12.66
C VAL A 141 -9.43 27.96 -13.16
N THR A 142 -8.11 27.75 -13.06
CA THR A 142 -7.12 28.79 -13.37
C THR A 142 -6.81 28.87 -14.87
N ASN A 143 -6.62 27.73 -15.55
CA ASN A 143 -6.23 27.73 -16.96
C ASN A 143 -6.62 26.43 -17.69
N VAL A 144 -7.80 26.44 -18.31
CA VAL A 144 -8.37 25.30 -19.04
C VAL A 144 -7.51 24.88 -20.25
N GLU A 145 -6.89 25.81 -20.97
CA GLU A 145 -6.05 25.47 -22.12
C GLU A 145 -4.78 24.74 -21.70
N ARG A 146 -4.14 25.19 -20.62
CA ARG A 146 -3.01 24.45 -20.02
C ARG A 146 -3.46 23.09 -19.50
N ALA A 147 -4.65 23.01 -18.90
CA ALA A 147 -5.21 21.74 -18.45
C ALA A 147 -5.41 20.75 -19.62
N ARG A 148 -5.94 21.22 -20.77
CA ARG A 148 -6.04 20.42 -22.00
C ARG A 148 -4.68 19.95 -22.49
N GLN A 149 -3.68 20.84 -22.52
CA GLN A 149 -2.31 20.47 -22.93
C GLN A 149 -1.71 19.40 -22.03
N THR A 150 -1.91 19.48 -20.71
CA THR A 150 -1.44 18.46 -19.78
C THR A 150 -2.19 17.14 -19.95
N ILE A 151 -3.52 17.16 -20.10
CA ILE A 151 -4.31 15.92 -20.25
C ILE A 151 -4.02 15.19 -21.56
N HIS A 152 -3.57 15.89 -22.61
CA HIS A 152 -3.18 15.26 -23.87
C HIS A 152 -2.11 14.19 -23.72
N LYS A 153 -1.23 14.28 -22.70
CA LYS A 153 -0.23 13.24 -22.39
C LYS A 153 -0.85 11.93 -21.92
N TYR A 154 -2.04 12.00 -21.32
CA TYR A 154 -2.75 10.90 -20.67
C TYR A 154 -3.96 10.42 -21.49
N ARG A 155 -4.04 10.79 -22.78
CA ARG A 155 -5.10 10.30 -23.65
C ARG A 155 -5.04 8.79 -23.81
N ARG A 156 -6.19 8.21 -24.10
CA ARG A 156 -6.37 6.79 -24.39
C ARG A 156 -5.35 6.26 -25.38
N GLU A 157 -5.13 6.95 -26.49
CA GLU A 157 -4.19 6.49 -27.51
C GLU A 157 -2.76 6.43 -26.97
N GLU A 158 -2.35 7.41 -26.17
CA GLU A 158 -1.00 7.50 -25.60
C GLU A 158 -0.74 6.40 -24.56
N LEU A 159 -1.72 6.13 -23.69
CA LEU A 159 -1.59 5.13 -22.63
C LEU A 159 -1.66 3.70 -23.16
N LEU A 160 -2.58 3.42 -24.10
CA LEU A 160 -2.81 2.06 -24.61
C LEU A 160 -1.79 1.64 -25.67
N SER A 161 -1.32 2.55 -26.53
CA SER A 161 -0.21 2.28 -27.47
C SER A 161 1.13 2.09 -26.75
N GLY A 162 1.24 2.67 -25.56
CA GLY A 162 2.44 2.67 -24.75
C GLY A 162 3.38 3.85 -25.00
N HIS A 163 3.05 4.75 -25.94
CA HIS A 163 3.85 5.94 -26.22
C HIS A 163 4.07 6.83 -24.99
N PHE A 164 3.10 6.91 -24.08
CA PHE A 164 3.28 7.62 -22.81
C PHE A 164 4.51 7.09 -22.04
N TRP A 165 4.70 5.77 -21.98
CA TRP A 165 5.77 5.14 -21.19
C TRP A 165 7.15 5.27 -21.82
N GLU A 166 7.23 5.53 -23.13
CA GLU A 166 8.49 5.72 -23.85
C GLU A 166 9.11 7.10 -23.60
N ARG A 167 8.30 8.08 -23.15
CA ARG A 167 8.75 9.45 -22.92
C ARG A 167 9.73 9.53 -21.76
N GLU A 168 10.73 10.40 -21.89
CA GLU A 168 11.80 10.56 -20.91
C GLU A 168 11.30 10.98 -19.52
N ASP A 169 10.29 11.85 -19.46
CA ASP A 169 9.65 12.27 -18.21
C ASP A 169 8.90 11.12 -17.54
N ALA A 170 8.16 10.31 -18.30
CA ALA A 170 7.48 9.12 -17.81
C ALA A 170 8.49 8.07 -17.30
N ARG A 171 9.54 7.74 -18.06
CA ARG A 171 10.54 6.73 -17.65
C ARG A 171 11.19 7.04 -16.29
N LYS A 172 11.41 8.32 -15.99
CA LYS A 172 11.94 8.77 -14.69
C LYS A 172 10.95 8.59 -13.54
N ARG A 173 9.66 8.80 -13.80
CA ARG A 173 8.57 8.73 -12.81
C ARG A 173 8.04 7.32 -12.60
N PHE A 174 8.12 6.45 -13.60
CA PHE A 174 7.63 5.07 -13.58
C PHE A 174 8.78 4.07 -13.64
N ASN A 175 9.78 4.24 -12.74
CA ASN A 175 10.90 3.31 -12.62
C ASN A 175 10.50 2.04 -11.83
N PRO A 176 10.55 0.84 -12.44
CA PRO A 176 10.16 -0.42 -11.78
C PRO A 176 10.91 -0.72 -10.48
N ILE A 177 12.12 -0.20 -10.30
CA ILE A 177 12.92 -0.39 -9.08
C ILE A 177 12.24 0.23 -7.86
N LYS A 178 11.41 1.27 -8.04
CA LYS A 178 10.73 1.95 -6.93
C LYS A 178 9.43 1.27 -6.49
N ARG A 179 8.94 0.28 -7.25
CA ARG A 179 7.65 -0.38 -6.98
C ARG A 179 7.62 -1.05 -5.61
N VAL A 180 6.41 -1.21 -5.10
CA VAL A 180 6.16 -1.81 -3.78
C VAL A 180 6.83 -3.18 -3.61
N GLU A 181 6.85 -4.01 -4.65
CA GLU A 181 7.43 -5.36 -4.56
C GLU A 181 8.92 -5.29 -4.21
N ARG A 182 9.65 -4.32 -4.79
CA ARG A 182 11.07 -4.14 -4.48
C ARG A 182 11.25 -3.69 -3.04
N SER A 183 10.45 -2.72 -2.58
CA SER A 183 10.49 -2.26 -1.19
C SER A 183 10.15 -3.38 -0.20
N LEU A 184 9.22 -4.27 -0.55
CA LEU A 184 8.86 -5.42 0.28
C LEU A 184 10.04 -6.40 0.41
N LEU A 185 10.70 -6.74 -0.70
CA LEU A 185 11.87 -7.61 -0.71
C LEU A 185 13.05 -7.01 0.06
N GLU A 186 13.27 -5.71 -0.06
CA GLU A 186 14.30 -4.98 0.69
C GLU A 186 14.01 -4.99 2.20
N ASN A 187 12.76 -4.72 2.59
CA ASN A 187 12.34 -4.80 4.00
C ASN A 187 12.52 -6.23 4.55
N LEU A 188 12.13 -7.26 3.81
CA LEU A 188 12.32 -8.67 4.22
C LEU A 188 13.81 -9.03 4.35
N SER A 189 14.65 -8.56 3.44
CA SER A 189 16.09 -8.76 3.51
C SER A 189 16.70 -8.06 4.72
N ALA A 190 16.26 -6.84 5.03
CA ALA A 190 16.71 -6.09 6.19
C ALA A 190 16.31 -6.81 7.50
N ILE A 191 15.05 -7.23 7.62
CA ILE A 191 14.58 -7.98 8.81
C ILE A 191 15.37 -9.27 8.98
N ARG A 192 15.61 -10.02 7.90
CA ARG A 192 16.44 -11.23 7.95
C ARG A 192 17.84 -10.92 8.46
N HIS A 193 18.46 -9.85 7.95
CA HIS A 193 19.80 -9.45 8.38
C HIS A 193 19.82 -9.10 9.87
N LEU A 194 18.87 -8.31 10.36
CA LEU A 194 18.75 -7.96 11.78
C LEU A 194 18.63 -9.23 12.65
N LEU A 195 17.72 -10.14 12.31
CA LEU A 195 17.48 -11.35 13.09
C LEU A 195 18.68 -12.34 13.10
N VAL A 196 19.41 -12.45 11.99
CA VAL A 196 20.56 -13.36 11.90
C VAL A 196 21.83 -12.73 12.49
N ALA A 197 22.10 -11.47 12.18
CA ALA A 197 23.36 -10.83 12.53
C ALA A 197 23.35 -10.24 13.96
N GLU A 198 22.24 -9.60 14.36
CA GLU A 198 22.16 -8.89 15.64
C GLU A 198 21.59 -9.81 16.73
N GLU A 199 20.49 -10.49 16.44
CA GLU A 199 19.83 -11.41 17.39
C GLU A 199 20.44 -12.83 17.37
N LYS A 200 21.41 -13.09 16.48
CA LYS A 200 22.15 -14.37 16.36
C LYS A 200 21.24 -15.60 16.21
N LEU A 201 20.06 -15.43 15.62
CA LEU A 201 19.15 -16.54 15.36
C LEU A 201 19.64 -17.37 14.17
N ASP A 202 19.40 -18.67 14.25
CA ASP A 202 19.71 -19.59 13.16
C ASP A 202 18.96 -19.18 11.87
N PRO A 203 19.64 -19.12 10.71
CA PRO A 203 19.02 -18.72 9.45
C PRO A 203 17.80 -19.54 9.04
N GLU A 204 17.75 -20.84 9.35
CA GLU A 204 16.60 -21.71 9.06
C GLU A 204 15.39 -21.31 9.91
N ILE A 205 15.62 -21.01 11.19
CA ILE A 205 14.58 -20.52 12.11
C ILE A 205 14.06 -19.17 11.61
N VAL A 206 14.94 -18.23 11.25
CA VAL A 206 14.52 -16.92 10.71
C VAL A 206 13.69 -17.08 9.44
N HIS A 207 14.10 -17.97 8.55
CA HIS A 207 13.34 -18.24 7.32
C HIS A 207 11.94 -18.80 7.62
N ALA A 208 11.84 -19.77 8.54
CA ALA A 208 10.57 -20.34 8.96
C ALA A 208 9.65 -19.29 9.64
N LEU A 209 10.21 -18.41 10.46
CA LEU A 209 9.49 -17.32 11.13
C LEU A 209 8.93 -16.33 10.11
N LEU A 210 9.76 -15.85 9.18
CA LEU A 210 9.34 -14.91 8.14
C LEU A 210 8.26 -15.53 7.24
N GLY A 211 8.44 -16.79 6.84
CA GLY A 211 7.45 -17.52 6.04
C GLY A 211 6.10 -17.63 6.75
N ARG A 212 6.08 -17.97 8.04
CA ARG A 212 4.86 -18.03 8.86
C ARG A 212 4.22 -16.66 9.02
N ALA A 213 5.00 -15.61 9.28
CA ALA A 213 4.48 -14.25 9.43
C ALA A 213 3.78 -13.78 8.14
N ILE A 214 4.41 -14.00 6.97
CA ILE A 214 3.81 -13.68 5.66
C ILE A 214 2.54 -14.51 5.45
N PHE A 215 2.55 -15.80 5.80
CA PHE A 215 1.40 -16.68 5.62
C PHE A 215 0.21 -16.29 6.51
N ILE A 216 0.45 -15.94 7.78
CA ILE A 216 -0.58 -15.47 8.70
C ILE A 216 -1.18 -14.15 8.19
N GLN A 217 -0.34 -13.18 7.82
CA GLN A 217 -0.81 -11.91 7.26
C GLN A 217 -1.66 -12.15 6.00
N TYR A 218 -1.22 -13.04 5.12
CA TYR A 218 -1.95 -13.42 3.92
C TYR A 218 -3.32 -14.04 4.22
N LEU A 219 -3.40 -14.98 5.17
CA LEU A 219 -4.66 -15.61 5.57
C LEU A 219 -5.62 -14.59 6.21
N GLN A 220 -5.10 -13.62 6.95
CA GLN A 220 -5.89 -12.55 7.54
C GLN A 220 -6.49 -11.63 6.47
N ASP A 221 -5.70 -11.26 5.46
CA ASP A 221 -6.14 -10.34 4.42
C ASP A 221 -7.08 -11.00 3.40
N ARG A 222 -7.12 -12.34 3.35
CA ARG A 222 -7.95 -13.10 2.43
C ARG A 222 -9.35 -13.35 3.03
N THR A 223 -10.36 -13.07 2.22
CA THR A 223 -11.76 -13.40 2.51
C THR A 223 -12.28 -14.43 1.50
N ASP A 224 -13.17 -15.30 1.94
CA ASP A 224 -13.88 -16.22 1.06
C ASP A 224 -14.99 -15.51 0.27
N SER A 225 -15.68 -16.24 -0.62
CA SER A 225 -16.79 -15.71 -1.42
C SER A 225 -18.00 -15.26 -0.59
N ARG A 226 -18.05 -15.59 0.69
CA ARG A 226 -19.09 -15.20 1.65
C ARG A 226 -18.63 -14.05 2.56
N GLY A 227 -17.40 -13.56 2.38
CA GLY A 227 -16.82 -12.45 3.14
C GLY A 227 -16.18 -12.85 4.47
N TYR A 228 -16.02 -14.15 4.76
CA TYR A 228 -15.39 -14.63 5.98
C TYR A 228 -13.86 -14.65 5.86
N CYS A 229 -13.19 -14.18 6.91
CA CYS A 229 -11.73 -14.29 7.07
C CYS A 229 -11.35 -15.63 7.71
N ALA A 230 -10.12 -16.10 7.48
CA ALA A 230 -9.58 -17.29 8.14
C ALA A 230 -9.52 -17.14 9.68
N PHE A 231 -9.42 -15.91 10.18
CA PHE A 231 -9.38 -15.61 11.60
C PHE A 231 -10.67 -14.88 12.03
N PRO A 232 -11.37 -15.34 13.08
CA PRO A 232 -12.43 -14.57 13.71
C PRO A 232 -11.93 -13.20 14.22
N PRO A 233 -12.80 -12.19 14.36
CA PRO A 233 -12.40 -10.82 14.75
C PRO A 233 -11.57 -10.73 16.04
N ASP A 234 -11.85 -11.60 17.01
CA ASP A 234 -11.19 -11.62 18.31
C ASP A 234 -10.12 -12.73 18.41
N TYR A 235 -9.70 -13.31 17.28
CA TYR A 235 -8.74 -14.40 17.28
C TYR A 235 -7.41 -14.01 17.92
N PHE A 236 -6.92 -12.80 17.65
CA PHE A 236 -5.60 -12.34 18.10
C PHE A 236 -5.57 -11.87 19.55
N ASP A 237 -6.73 -11.58 20.14
CA ASP A 237 -6.87 -11.18 21.55
C ASP A 237 -6.29 -12.23 22.52
N ARG A 238 -6.32 -13.52 22.11
CA ARG A 238 -5.73 -14.63 22.86
C ARG A 238 -4.21 -14.52 23.06
N PHE A 239 -3.52 -13.75 22.23
CA PHE A 239 -2.06 -13.58 22.29
C PHE A 239 -1.69 -12.27 22.98
N VAL A 240 -2.41 -11.19 22.67
CA VAL A 240 -2.23 -9.86 23.27
C VAL A 240 -3.61 -9.26 23.47
N ALA A 241 -3.94 -8.91 24.73
CA ALA A 241 -5.22 -8.29 25.05
C ALA A 241 -5.46 -7.03 24.21
N GLY A 242 -6.61 -6.97 23.53
CA GLY A 242 -7.01 -5.90 22.62
C GLY A 242 -6.46 -6.01 21.19
N ALA A 243 -5.68 -7.05 20.86
CA ALA A 243 -5.17 -7.25 19.50
C ALA A 243 -6.29 -7.67 18.54
N ARG A 244 -6.47 -6.90 17.47
CA ARG A 244 -7.48 -7.15 16.42
C ARG A 244 -6.87 -7.75 15.16
N SER A 245 -5.55 -7.68 15.04
CA SER A 245 -4.82 -8.08 13.84
C SER A 245 -3.45 -8.65 14.19
N PHE A 246 -2.88 -9.42 13.27
CA PHE A 246 -1.55 -9.98 13.40
C PHE A 246 -0.46 -8.91 13.63
N PRO A 247 -0.46 -7.74 12.94
CA PRO A 247 0.46 -6.65 13.25
C PRO A 247 0.40 -6.15 14.71
N ASP A 248 -0.78 -6.18 15.34
CA ASP A 248 -0.89 -5.82 16.76
C ASP A 248 -0.12 -6.82 17.64
N VAL A 249 -0.11 -8.10 17.26
CA VAL A 249 0.68 -9.13 17.95
C VAL A 249 2.18 -8.93 17.68
N LEU A 250 2.58 -8.52 16.45
CA LEU A 250 3.99 -8.22 16.12
C LEU A 250 4.56 -7.11 17.01
N SER A 251 3.73 -6.15 17.44
CA SER A 251 4.16 -5.04 18.30
C SER A 251 4.58 -5.49 19.70
N SER A 252 4.27 -6.73 20.10
CA SER A 252 4.74 -7.37 21.33
C SER A 252 5.71 -8.51 21.00
N SER A 253 7.02 -8.22 21.13
CA SER A 253 8.11 -9.19 20.89
C SER A 253 7.93 -10.52 21.66
N PHE A 254 7.33 -10.47 22.85
CA PHE A 254 7.15 -11.64 23.72
C PHE A 254 5.98 -12.56 23.31
N ALA A 255 4.84 -12.01 22.89
CA ALA A 255 3.64 -12.78 22.54
C ALA A 255 3.75 -13.50 21.19
N LEU A 256 4.51 -12.91 20.27
CA LEU A 256 4.79 -13.47 18.95
C LEU A 256 5.49 -14.82 19.03
N PHE A 257 6.56 -14.87 19.82
CA PHE A 257 7.39 -16.07 19.93
C PHE A 257 6.72 -17.12 20.78
N THR A 258 6.21 -16.80 21.97
CA THR A 258 5.63 -17.79 22.90
C THR A 258 4.27 -18.32 22.47
N GLY A 259 3.44 -17.49 21.83
CA GLY A 259 2.04 -17.83 21.52
C GLY A 259 1.78 -18.28 20.09
N VAL A 260 2.37 -17.61 19.08
CA VAL A 260 2.00 -17.80 17.67
C VAL A 260 3.01 -18.66 16.92
N LEU A 261 4.31 -18.47 17.17
CA LEU A 261 5.37 -19.08 16.37
C LEU A 261 6.05 -20.29 17.03
N CYS A 262 6.03 -20.40 18.38
CA CYS A 262 6.57 -21.54 19.14
C CYS A 262 5.75 -22.85 19.05
N PRO A 263 4.40 -22.87 19.01
CA PRO A 263 3.64 -24.13 19.13
C PRO A 263 3.89 -25.15 18.01
N CYS A 264 4.43 -24.71 16.86
CA CYS A 264 4.68 -25.57 15.69
C CYS A 264 6.10 -26.15 15.62
N HIS A 265 6.99 -25.87 16.59
CA HIS A 265 8.28 -26.54 16.74
C HIS A 265 8.33 -27.19 18.12
N ARG A 266 8.03 -28.49 18.19
CA ARG A 266 8.03 -29.26 19.45
C ARG A 266 9.43 -29.45 20.06
N GLU A 267 10.48 -28.85 19.48
CA GLU A 267 11.89 -29.02 19.88
C GLU A 267 12.63 -27.74 20.27
N ILE A 268 12.04 -26.55 20.15
CA ILE A 268 12.72 -25.30 20.57
C ILE A 268 12.38 -25.03 22.03
N ARG A 269 12.98 -25.83 22.91
CA ARG A 269 12.93 -25.65 24.36
C ARG A 269 14.36 -25.54 24.90
N TYR A 270 15.18 -24.65 24.33
CA TYR A 270 16.46 -24.29 24.91
C TYR A 270 16.70 -22.77 24.78
N ASP A 271 17.11 -22.19 25.91
CA ASP A 271 17.80 -20.89 26.08
C ASP A 271 17.06 -19.54 26.03
N PHE A 272 15.74 -19.47 26.13
CA PHE A 272 15.09 -18.16 26.35
C PHE A 272 14.99 -17.73 27.83
N GLU A 273 15.09 -18.66 28.78
CA GLU A 273 15.22 -18.29 30.21
C GLU A 273 16.56 -17.60 30.49
N ALA A 274 17.63 -17.97 29.78
CA ALA A 274 18.94 -17.31 29.88
C ALA A 274 18.92 -15.85 29.36
N LEU A 275 18.14 -15.55 28.32
CA LEU A 275 17.94 -14.18 27.80
C LEU A 275 17.07 -13.32 28.73
N ARG A 276 16.16 -13.94 29.49
CA ARG A 276 15.37 -13.26 30.54
C ARG A 276 16.27 -12.81 31.69
N ASP A 277 17.21 -13.65 32.11
CA ASP A 277 18.10 -13.36 33.23
C ASP A 277 19.17 -12.32 32.85
N ALA A 278 19.62 -12.28 31.59
CA ALA A 278 20.54 -11.26 31.10
C ALA A 278 19.93 -9.84 31.05
N LYS A 279 18.69 -9.70 30.57
CA LYS A 279 17.98 -8.40 30.55
C LYS A 279 17.38 -8.01 31.90
N GLY A 280 17.12 -8.98 32.78
CA GLY A 280 16.72 -8.74 34.18
C GLY A 280 17.88 -8.25 35.06
N ALA A 281 19.10 -8.74 34.80
CA ALA A 281 20.30 -8.35 35.54
C ALA A 281 20.79 -6.93 35.20
N GLU A 282 20.67 -6.48 33.94
CA GLU A 282 21.04 -5.10 33.56
C GLU A 282 20.16 -4.03 34.21
N LYS A 283 18.89 -4.34 34.54
CA LYS A 283 18.00 -3.39 35.24
C LYS A 283 18.16 -3.36 36.75
N ALA A 284 18.93 -4.28 37.35
CA ALA A 284 19.08 -4.38 38.80
C ALA A 284 20.37 -3.74 39.35
N VAL A 285 21.28 -3.26 38.49
CA VAL A 285 22.60 -2.73 38.91
C VAL A 285 22.66 -1.19 38.96
N GLU A 286 21.66 -0.48 38.44
CA GLU A 286 21.59 0.99 38.55
C GLU A 286 20.67 1.43 39.71
N THR A 287 21.16 1.29 40.94
CA THR A 287 20.68 2.11 42.07
C THR A 287 21.91 2.58 42.85
N PRO A 288 22.31 3.85 42.76
CA PRO A 288 23.48 4.33 43.49
C PRO A 288 23.13 4.50 44.97
N ASP A 289 23.83 3.74 45.79
CA ASP A 289 23.88 3.81 47.24
C ASP A 289 24.30 5.23 47.68
N GLN A 290 23.43 5.93 48.41
CA GLN A 290 23.74 7.20 49.08
C GLN A 290 24.13 6.89 50.54
N PRO A 291 25.37 7.19 50.97
CA PRO A 291 25.70 7.11 52.40
C PRO A 291 25.27 8.38 53.14
N ALA A 292 24.98 8.15 54.42
CA ALA A 292 24.40 9.03 55.44
C ALA A 292 25.11 10.37 55.70
#